data_AF-A0A1V5UE64-F1
#
_entry.id   AF-A0A1V5UE64-F1
#
_cell.length_a   1.000
_cell.length_b   1.000
_cell.length_c   1.000
_cell.angle_alpha   90.00
_cell.angle_beta   90.00
_cell.angle_gamma   90.00
#
_symmetry.space_group_name_H-M   'P 1'
#
loop_
_entity.id
_entity.type
_entity.pdbx_description
1 polymer ?
#
loop_
_entity_poly.entity_id
_entity_poly.type
_entity_poly.pdbx_seq_one_letter_code
_entity_poly.pdbx_strand_id
1 'polypeptide(L)'
;MDIEKANRILSQLMAQVNNAGIPNLGVCIGESPYEDKGRYCIDYLPDASEAQREQGQAILDNFILQKSETCTPLDFLDRFTPEEIAAINASSNIFAVVFRTSLLAAQKIELDNPRTASGMNKLVEIGLLSEARRTEIMNDNGVCK
;
A
#
# COMPACT_ATOMS: atom_id res chain seq x y z
N MET A 1 15.16 -2.11 -2.74
CA MET A 1 13.92 -1.32 -2.60
C MET A 1 13.90 -0.32 -3.74
N ASP A 2 12.78 -0.24 -4.48
CA ASP A 2 12.63 0.61 -5.65
C ASP A 2 12.57 2.10 -5.25
N ILE A 3 13.30 2.97 -5.93
CA ILE A 3 13.36 4.41 -5.65
C ILE A 3 11.97 5.05 -5.83
N GLU A 4 11.16 4.55 -6.75
CA GLU A 4 9.78 5.02 -6.92
C GLU A 4 8.90 4.68 -5.71
N LYS A 5 9.10 3.50 -5.10
CA LYS A 5 8.40 3.10 -3.87
C LYS A 5 8.77 4.01 -2.71
N ALA A 6 10.06 4.33 -2.57
CA ALA A 6 10.55 5.25 -1.54
C ALA A 6 9.99 6.67 -1.71
N ASN A 7 9.94 7.21 -2.92
CA ASN A 7 9.41 8.55 -3.19
C ASN A 7 7.89 8.67 -2.96
N ARG A 8 7.14 7.61 -3.29
CA ARG A 8 5.70 7.54 -3.00
C ARG A 8 5.43 7.51 -1.49
N ILE A 9 6.19 6.69 -0.78
CA ILE A 9 6.18 6.59 0.69
C ILE A 9 6.47 7.96 1.32
N LEU A 10 7.52 8.64 0.85
CA LEU A 10 7.91 9.96 1.33
C LEU A 10 6.78 11.00 1.13
N SER A 11 6.15 10.97 -0.05
CA SER A 11 5.07 11.89 -0.39
C SER A 11 3.82 11.69 0.47
N GLN A 12 3.46 10.43 0.77
CA GLN A 12 2.34 10.09 1.65
C GLN A 12 2.60 10.50 3.09
N LEU A 13 3.82 10.26 3.58
CA LEU A 13 4.22 10.67 4.92
C LEU A 13 4.18 12.19 5.07
N MET A 14 4.72 12.93 4.10
CA MET A 14 4.68 14.40 4.08
C MET A 14 3.25 14.94 4.09
N ALA A 15 2.32 14.29 3.37
CA ALA A 15 0.91 14.67 3.39
C ALA A 15 0.24 14.45 4.76
N GLN A 16 0.54 13.33 5.43
CA GLN A 16 0.00 13.03 6.76
C GLN A 16 0.52 14.00 7.82
N VAL A 17 1.81 14.33 7.77
CA VAL A 17 2.45 15.30 8.67
C VAL A 17 1.85 16.70 8.51
N ASN A 18 1.65 17.14 7.27
CA ASN A 18 1.02 18.43 6.98
C ASN A 18 -0.43 18.48 7.47
N ASN A 19 -1.21 17.41 7.27
CA ASN A 19 -2.58 17.32 7.75
C ASN A 19 -2.67 17.25 9.28
N ALA A 20 -1.66 16.71 9.95
CA ALA A 20 -1.55 16.68 11.40
C ALA A 20 -1.16 18.04 12.01
N GLY A 21 -0.92 19.07 11.18
CA GLY A 21 -0.57 20.42 11.63
C GLY A 21 0.80 20.50 12.30
N ILE A 22 1.72 19.59 11.97
CA ILE A 22 3.09 19.56 12.51
C ILE A 22 3.98 20.35 11.53
N PRO A 23 4.31 21.64 11.81
CA PRO A 23 4.91 22.50 10.78
C PRO A 23 6.38 22.18 10.48
N ASN A 24 7.03 21.29 11.24
CA ASN A 24 8.49 21.25 11.40
C ASN A 24 9.09 19.83 11.40
N LEU A 25 8.58 18.91 10.56
CA LEU A 25 9.20 17.59 10.38
C LEU A 25 10.11 17.59 9.15
N GLY A 26 11.42 17.43 9.33
CA GLY A 26 12.37 17.22 8.25
C GLY A 26 12.47 15.72 7.94
N VAL A 27 11.86 15.27 6.85
CA VAL A 27 12.04 13.89 6.40
C VAL A 27 13.25 13.83 5.48
N CYS A 28 14.30 13.10 5.86
CA CYS A 28 15.50 12.92 5.04
C CYS A 28 15.66 11.45 4.63
N ILE A 29 16.15 11.23 3.41
CA ILE A 29 16.54 9.91 2.92
C ILE A 29 18.06 9.87 3.03
N GLY A 30 18.60 9.15 4.02
CA GLY A 30 20.04 9.07 4.26
C GLY A 30 20.45 7.76 4.94
N GLU A 31 21.73 7.40 4.77
CA GLU A 31 22.35 6.31 5.52
C GLU A 31 22.49 6.73 7.00
N SER A 32 21.83 6.00 7.90
CA SER A 32 22.08 6.12 9.33
C SER A 32 23.57 5.82 9.61
N PRO A 33 24.28 6.67 10.37
CA PRO A 33 25.64 6.37 10.81
C PRO A 33 25.69 5.23 11.84
N TYR A 34 24.53 4.78 12.32
CA TYR A 34 24.37 3.62 13.19
C TYR A 34 23.75 2.47 12.38
N GLU A 35 24.65 1.67 11.81
CA GLU A 35 24.54 0.32 11.25
C GLU A 35 23.37 -0.08 10.34
N ASP A 36 23.78 -0.57 9.16
CA ASP A 36 23.11 -1.47 8.22
C ASP A 36 21.80 -1.01 7.55
N LYS A 37 22.02 -0.45 6.35
CA LYS A 37 21.20 -0.54 5.13
C LYS A 37 19.70 -0.26 5.29
N GLY A 38 19.31 0.95 4.87
CA GLY A 38 17.97 1.21 4.33
C GLY A 38 16.88 1.55 5.33
N ARG A 39 17.20 2.21 6.45
CA ARG A 39 16.20 2.83 7.31
C ARG A 39 16.03 4.30 6.98
N TYR A 40 14.77 4.72 6.82
CA TYR A 40 14.38 6.12 6.76
C TYR A 40 14.72 6.78 8.10
N CYS A 41 15.39 7.93 8.10
CA CYS A 41 15.54 8.76 9.29
C CYS A 41 14.68 10.00 9.14
N ILE A 42 14.09 10.43 10.25
CA ILE A 42 13.36 11.69 10.32
C ILE A 42 14.06 12.53 11.34
N ASP A 43 14.50 13.69 10.88
CA ASP A 43 15.09 14.69 11.73
C ASP A 43 13.99 15.67 12.11
N TYR A 44 13.72 15.75 13.40
CA TYR A 44 12.94 16.85 13.94
C TYR A 44 13.81 18.10 13.90
N LEU A 45 13.27 19.23 13.45
CA LEU A 45 13.98 20.50 13.57
C LEU A 45 14.32 20.77 15.06
N PRO A 46 15.43 21.48 15.35
CA PRO A 46 15.88 21.69 16.73
C PRO A 46 14.84 22.36 17.63
N ASP A 47 13.92 23.12 17.04
CA ASP A 47 12.83 23.87 17.68
C ASP A 47 11.52 23.08 17.84
N ALA A 48 11.45 21.83 17.34
CA ALA A 48 10.29 20.97 17.52
C ALA A 48 10.07 20.64 19.01
N SER A 49 8.86 20.88 19.50
CA SER A 49 8.44 20.59 20.87
C SER A 49 8.38 19.09 21.14
N GLU A 50 8.43 18.70 22.40
CA GLU A 50 8.31 17.29 22.82
C GLU A 50 6.99 16.66 22.32
N ALA A 51 5.87 17.39 22.41
CA ALA A 51 4.58 16.95 21.87
C ALA A 51 4.59 16.75 20.34
N GLN A 52 5.31 17.60 19.59
CA GLN A 52 5.46 17.44 18.14
C GLN A 52 6.34 16.23 17.80
N ARG A 53 7.34 15.93 18.63
CA ARG A 53 8.19 14.74 18.46
C ARG A 53 7.43 13.46 18.75
N GLU A 54 6.64 13.42 19.82
CA GLU A 54 5.77 12.28 20.14
C GLU A 54 4.72 12.04 19.04
N GLN A 55 4.10 13.11 18.54
CA GLN A 55 3.11 13.01 17.46
C GLN A 55 3.75 12.54 16.14
N GLY A 56 4.94 13.06 15.80
CA GLY A 56 5.71 12.59 14.66
C GLY A 56 6.13 11.12 14.79
N GLN A 57 6.53 10.70 16.00
CA GLN A 57 6.91 9.31 16.27
C GLN A 57 5.70 8.38 16.19
N ALA A 58 4.52 8.80 16.65
CA ALA A 58 3.29 8.01 16.50
C ALA A 58 2.85 7.85 15.02
N ILE A 59 3.01 8.89 14.21
CA ILE A 59 2.77 8.83 12.76
C ILE A 59 3.77 7.86 12.12
N LEU A 60 5.04 7.94 12.54
CA LEU A 60 6.10 7.06 12.07
C LEU A 60 5.91 5.60 12.41
N ASP A 61 5.62 5.31 13.68
CA ASP A 61 5.42 3.97 14.16
C ASP A 61 4.23 3.36 13.41
N ASN A 62 3.14 4.11 13.23
CA ASN A 62 2.02 3.68 12.40
C ASN A 62 2.39 3.48 10.92
N PHE A 63 3.23 4.35 10.36
CA PHE A 63 3.63 4.26 8.95
C PHE A 63 4.59 3.08 8.69
N ILE A 64 5.53 2.81 9.60
CA ILE A 64 6.45 1.68 9.53
C ILE A 64 5.74 0.37 9.87
N LEU A 65 4.74 0.40 10.76
CA LEU A 65 3.87 -0.74 11.10
C LEU A 65 2.73 -0.97 10.09
N GLN A 66 2.53 -0.10 9.09
CA GLN A 66 1.87 -0.45 7.83
C GLN A 66 2.78 -1.39 7.02
N LYS A 67 3.13 -2.53 7.64
CA LYS A 67 3.55 -3.76 7.01
C LYS A 67 2.63 -3.97 5.81
N SER A 68 3.20 -4.12 4.63
CA SER A 68 2.46 -4.49 3.42
C SER A 68 1.51 -5.64 3.76
N GLU A 69 0.21 -5.36 3.80
CA GLU A 69 -0.76 -6.40 4.09
C GLU A 69 -0.57 -7.48 3.03
N THR A 70 -0.24 -8.68 3.50
CA THR A 70 0.11 -9.80 2.66
C THR A 70 -0.97 -10.84 2.83
N CYS A 71 -1.60 -11.23 1.73
CA CYS A 71 -2.76 -12.10 1.70
C CYS A 71 -2.39 -13.41 1.03
N THR A 72 -3.03 -14.49 1.46
CA THR A 72 -3.09 -15.66 0.59
C THR A 72 -4.00 -15.34 -0.61
N PRO A 73 -3.87 -16.06 -1.74
CA PRO A 73 -4.79 -15.88 -2.86
C PRO A 73 -6.25 -16.09 -2.49
N LEU A 74 -6.53 -16.98 -1.53
CA LEU A 74 -7.89 -17.26 -1.08
C LEU A 74 -8.46 -16.08 -0.27
N ASP A 75 -7.69 -15.53 0.69
CA ASP A 75 -8.14 -14.35 1.44
C ASP A 75 -8.40 -13.15 0.53
N PHE A 76 -7.58 -13.00 -0.53
CA PHE A 76 -7.78 -11.94 -1.50
C PHE A 76 -9.04 -12.16 -2.35
N LEU A 77 -9.38 -13.42 -2.69
CA LEU A 77 -10.62 -13.75 -3.40
C LEU A 77 -11.87 -13.49 -2.56
N ASP A 78 -11.80 -13.71 -1.24
CA ASP A 78 -12.91 -13.47 -0.31
C ASP A 78 -13.30 -11.98 -0.22
N ARG A 79 -12.43 -11.07 -0.69
CA ARG A 79 -12.71 -9.64 -0.79
C ARG A 79 -13.61 -9.28 -1.97
N PHE A 80 -13.82 -10.18 -2.93
CA PHE A 80 -14.70 -9.98 -4.08
C PHE A 80 -16.11 -10.52 -3.78
N THR A 81 -17.11 -9.96 -4.44
CA THR A 81 -18.46 -10.56 -4.41
C THR A 81 -18.50 -11.82 -5.29
N PRO A 82 -19.41 -12.78 -5.02
CA PRO A 82 -19.59 -13.94 -5.88
C PRO A 82 -19.88 -13.56 -7.34
N GLU A 83 -20.64 -12.50 -7.57
CA GLU A 83 -20.98 -11.98 -8.89
C GLU A 83 -19.75 -11.42 -9.61
N GLU A 84 -18.88 -10.70 -8.89
CA GLU A 84 -17.60 -10.21 -9.43
C GLU A 84 -16.71 -11.39 -9.84
N ILE A 85 -16.58 -12.40 -8.98
CA ILE A 85 -15.79 -13.60 -9.29
C ILE A 85 -16.38 -14.35 -10.49
N ALA A 86 -17.70 -14.48 -10.59
CA ALA A 86 -18.35 -15.12 -11.72
C ALA A 86 -18.14 -14.33 -13.02
N ALA A 87 -18.34 -13.02 -13.00
CA ALA A 87 -18.14 -12.13 -14.16
C ALA A 87 -16.68 -12.12 -14.61
N ILE A 88 -15.76 -12.07 -13.64
CA ILE A 88 -14.34 -12.29 -13.85
C ILE A 88 -14.22 -13.64 -14.57
N ASN A 89 -14.52 -14.78 -13.94
CA ASN A 89 -14.28 -16.12 -14.50
C ASN A 89 -14.89 -16.38 -15.89
N ALA A 90 -16.05 -15.81 -16.18
CA ALA A 90 -16.72 -15.95 -17.48
C ALA A 90 -16.06 -15.12 -18.60
N SER A 91 -15.27 -14.10 -18.25
CA SER A 91 -14.66 -13.20 -19.24
C SER A 91 -13.58 -13.89 -20.07
N SER A 92 -13.66 -13.74 -21.40
CA SER A 92 -12.61 -14.15 -22.35
C SER A 92 -11.54 -13.07 -22.57
N ASN A 93 -11.67 -11.91 -21.92
CA ASN A 93 -10.67 -10.85 -22.04
C ASN A 93 -9.31 -11.32 -21.51
N ILE A 94 -8.26 -11.11 -22.30
CA ILE A 94 -6.91 -11.59 -21.98
C ILE A 94 -6.41 -11.09 -20.61
N PHE A 95 -6.77 -9.87 -20.20
CA PHE A 95 -6.37 -9.33 -18.90
C PHE A 95 -7.07 -10.05 -17.74
N ALA A 96 -8.33 -10.43 -17.91
CA ALA A 96 -9.06 -11.22 -16.92
C ALA A 96 -8.50 -12.64 -16.80
N VAL A 97 -8.09 -13.25 -17.94
CA VAL A 97 -7.39 -14.54 -17.95
C VAL A 97 -6.05 -14.44 -17.23
N VAL A 98 -5.22 -13.45 -17.57
CA VAL A 98 -3.92 -13.22 -16.93
C VAL A 98 -4.08 -12.95 -15.44
N PHE A 99 -5.10 -12.19 -15.03
CA PHE A 99 -5.41 -11.95 -13.62
C PHE A 99 -5.66 -13.29 -12.90
N ARG A 100 -6.59 -14.13 -13.39
CA ARG A 100 -6.87 -15.46 -12.82
C ARG A 100 -5.63 -16.34 -12.74
N THR A 101 -4.90 -16.46 -13.84
CA THR A 101 -3.73 -17.34 -13.91
C THR A 101 -2.63 -16.86 -12.97
N SER A 102 -2.41 -15.54 -12.89
CA SER A 102 -1.43 -14.96 -11.96
C SER A 102 -1.84 -15.15 -10.51
N LEU A 103 -3.13 -14.98 -10.21
CA LEU A 103 -3.69 -15.14 -8.87
C LEU A 103 -3.55 -16.60 -8.38
N LEU A 104 -3.86 -17.56 -9.24
CA LEU A 104 -3.70 -19.00 -8.94
C LEU A 104 -2.23 -19.41 -8.79
N ALA A 105 -1.32 -18.76 -9.51
CA ALA A 105 0.12 -19.04 -9.41
C ALA A 105 0.81 -18.31 -8.25
N ALA A 106 0.16 -17.30 -7.67
CA ALA A 106 0.73 -16.52 -6.58
C ALA A 106 0.76 -17.33 -5.28
N GLN A 107 1.87 -17.27 -4.56
CA GLN A 107 1.95 -17.82 -3.21
C GLN A 107 1.46 -16.83 -2.15
N LYS A 108 1.61 -15.54 -2.45
CA LYS A 108 1.21 -14.42 -1.60
C LYS A 108 0.86 -13.22 -2.47
N ILE A 109 0.00 -12.36 -1.96
CA ILE A 109 -0.42 -11.12 -2.60
C ILE A 109 -0.08 -9.99 -1.67
N GLU A 110 0.72 -9.06 -2.15
CA GLU A 110 1.08 -7.84 -1.44
C GLU A 110 0.17 -6.73 -1.96
N LEU A 111 -0.68 -6.14 -1.12
CA LEU A 111 -1.67 -5.13 -1.55
C LEU A 111 -1.02 -3.81 -1.99
N ASP A 112 0.13 -3.48 -1.43
CA ASP A 112 0.91 -2.30 -1.82
C ASP A 112 1.78 -2.54 -3.07
N ASN A 113 1.84 -3.77 -3.58
CA ASN A 113 2.67 -4.12 -4.71
C ASN A 113 2.12 -3.49 -6.00
N PRO A 114 2.94 -2.74 -6.77
CA PRO A 114 2.52 -2.11 -8.01
C PRO A 114 1.90 -3.09 -9.02
N ARG A 115 2.34 -4.36 -9.01
CA ARG A 115 1.78 -5.39 -9.88
C ARG A 115 0.35 -5.77 -9.48
N THR A 116 0.07 -5.87 -8.18
CA THR A 116 -1.30 -6.11 -7.66
C THR A 116 -2.20 -4.95 -8.06
N ALA A 117 -1.76 -3.70 -7.81
CA ALA A 117 -2.50 -2.51 -8.18
C ALA A 117 -2.76 -2.43 -9.69
N SER A 118 -1.77 -2.76 -10.52
CA SER A 118 -1.90 -2.78 -11.98
C SER A 118 -2.91 -3.83 -12.46
N GLY A 119 -2.88 -5.04 -11.91
CA GLY A 119 -3.87 -6.07 -12.22
C GLY A 119 -5.30 -5.64 -11.90
N MET A 120 -5.51 -4.99 -10.74
CA MET A 120 -6.81 -4.46 -10.35
C MET A 120 -7.27 -3.31 -11.24
N ASN A 121 -6.37 -2.39 -11.63
CA ASN A 121 -6.69 -1.33 -12.58
C ASN A 121 -7.13 -1.91 -13.92
N LYS A 122 -6.51 -2.98 -14.39
CA LYS A 122 -6.92 -3.65 -15.64
C LYS A 122 -8.33 -4.22 -15.57
N LEU A 123 -8.77 -4.74 -14.42
CA LEU A 123 -10.15 -5.19 -14.24
C LEU A 123 -11.15 -4.03 -14.31
N VAL A 124 -10.77 -2.84 -13.83
CA VAL A 124 -11.58 -1.62 -13.97
C VAL A 124 -11.62 -1.13 -15.41
N GLU A 125 -10.47 -1.05 -16.09
CA GLU A 125 -10.36 -0.61 -17.48
C GLU A 125 -11.24 -1.44 -18.43
N ILE A 126 -11.34 -2.76 -18.19
CA ILE A 126 -12.18 -3.66 -19.00
C ILE A 126 -13.63 -3.77 -18.49
N GLY A 127 -14.00 -2.97 -17.49
CA GLY A 127 -15.37 -2.84 -16.98
C GLY A 127 -15.85 -4.00 -16.11
N LEU A 128 -14.95 -4.86 -15.62
CA LEU A 128 -15.31 -5.94 -14.70
C LEU A 128 -15.39 -5.49 -13.24
N LEU A 129 -14.79 -4.35 -12.91
CA LEU A 129 -14.92 -3.67 -11.62
C LEU A 129 -15.16 -2.17 -11.84
N SER A 130 -15.74 -1.51 -10.85
CA SER A 130 -15.73 -0.05 -10.77
C SER A 130 -14.50 0.43 -9.98
N GLU A 131 -14.11 1.70 -10.16
CA GLU A 131 -13.03 2.32 -9.36
C GLU A 131 -13.31 2.28 -7.85
N ALA A 132 -14.58 2.52 -7.47
CA ALA A 132 -15.01 2.44 -6.08
C ALA A 132 -14.80 1.02 -5.52
N ARG A 133 -15.22 0.00 -6.28
CA ARG A 133 -15.08 -1.39 -5.85
C ARG A 133 -13.62 -1.83 -5.78
N ARG A 134 -12.81 -1.44 -6.75
CA ARG A 134 -11.36 -1.66 -6.72
C ARG A 134 -10.72 -1.03 -5.48
N THR A 135 -11.17 0.15 -5.08
CA THR A 135 -10.69 0.83 -3.86
C THR A 135 -11.10 0.08 -2.61
N GLU A 136 -12.35 -0.38 -2.53
CA GLU A 136 -12.83 -1.20 -1.41
C GLU A 136 -12.02 -2.48 -1.27
N ILE A 137 -11.84 -3.26 -2.34
CA ILE A 137 -11.06 -4.52 -2.31
C ILE A 137 -9.62 -4.29 -1.84
N MET A 138 -8.98 -3.22 -2.32
CA MET A 138 -7.59 -2.91 -2.00
C MET A 138 -7.37 -2.31 -0.61
N ASN A 139 -8.42 -1.75 0.01
CA ASN A 139 -8.37 -1.12 1.33
C ASN A 139 -9.17 -1.87 2.39
N ASP A 140 -9.79 -3.00 2.04
CA ASP A 140 -10.55 -3.79 2.99
C ASP A 140 -9.62 -4.26 4.11
N ASN A 141 -9.94 -3.89 5.34
CA ASN A 141 -9.22 -4.36 6.53
C ASN A 141 -9.71 -5.76 6.96
N GLY A 142 -10.54 -6.40 6.13
CA GLY A 142 -10.85 -7.83 6.18
C GLY A 142 -9.56 -8.63 6.16
N VAL A 143 -9.14 -9.00 7.37
CA VAL A 143 -7.84 -9.55 7.73
C VAL A 143 -7.37 -10.56 6.70
N CYS A 144 -6.26 -10.25 6.02
CA CYS A 144 -5.45 -11.27 5.40
C CYS A 144 -4.89 -12.17 6.51
N LYS A 145 -5.45 -13.39 6.63
CA LYS A 145 -5.29 -14.28 7.78
C LYS A 145 -3.99 -15.08 7.74
#